data_AF-A0A061ARW9-F1
#
_entry.id   AF-A0A061ARW9-F1
#
_cell.length_a   1.000
_cell.length_b   1.000
_cell.length_c   1.000
_cell.angle_alpha   90.00
_cell.angle_beta   90.00
_cell.angle_gamma   90.00
#
_symmetry.space_group_name_H-M   'P 1'
#
loop_
_entity.id
_entity.type
_entity.pdbx_description
1 polymer ?
#
loop_
_entity_poly.entity_id
_entity_poly.type
_entity_poly.pdbx_seq_one_letter_code
_entity_poly.pdbx_strand_id
1 'polypeptide(L)'
;MIGARRVAYVHSDELIRAADCLPANEGRASLVHSLVDAFSLLDDGDGSREGPAQARVVEPERASRTELLRFHDERYIDAILGRDHSEGVSRDFSEDEEPLGEEDTPSPRSFGLAGDALPSEPPRKRRKTDGVGLQDDCPVFFELPDYVQFVAGASITAARMLKDGQADVAINWTGGRHHAKRGEASGFCYVNDIVLAVMELRSPPHPPPPSSSPSSSTRPSLPSRISRVLYLDIDLHHGDGVESAFFTSPYVLTLSVHLHAPLFFPSSGALDSTGPTNPKAPGRCHALNVALEPGLGEANFRRVWENCVEKVAKGYDADAIVVQMGVDGMVGDPCKEWNLPLSAYGYALEQVLSWNKRTLVLGGGGYNSANAARAWAYLASVALGRPLPLDSPIPSDLDPEQYAHFAPDFALDVPEGNMRDQNTEETLAKVEKAFEEYAGVLHERWAKKREIKQGVPS
;
A
#
# COMPACT_ATOMS: atom_id res chain seq x y z
N MET A 1 -24.75 -19.17 -4.18
CA MET A 1 -24.63 -17.76 -4.58
C MET A 1 -23.89 -17.05 -3.46
N ILE A 2 -22.68 -16.57 -3.71
CA ILE A 2 -21.98 -15.66 -2.79
C ILE A 2 -22.81 -14.36 -2.82
N GLY A 3 -23.23 -13.85 -1.65
CA GLY A 3 -23.98 -12.60 -1.60
C GLY A 3 -23.18 -11.43 -2.18
N ALA A 4 -23.87 -10.38 -2.64
CA ALA A 4 -23.19 -9.17 -3.11
C ALA A 4 -22.29 -8.61 -1.99
N ARG A 5 -21.00 -8.40 -2.30
CA ARG A 5 -20.01 -7.87 -1.35
C ARG A 5 -20.29 -6.40 -1.08
N ARG A 6 -20.19 -5.97 0.18
CA ARG A 6 -20.22 -4.55 0.53
C ARG A 6 -18.82 -3.98 0.33
N VAL A 7 -18.66 -3.14 -0.68
CA VAL A 7 -17.38 -2.51 -1.02
C VAL A 7 -17.39 -1.07 -0.54
N ALA A 8 -16.40 -0.71 0.27
CA ALA A 8 -16.11 0.67 0.63
C ALA A 8 -14.96 1.20 -0.22
N TYR A 9 -15.08 2.42 -0.72
CA TYR A 9 -14.06 3.07 -1.53
C TYR A 9 -13.63 4.37 -0.84
N VAL A 10 -12.39 4.43 -0.36
CA VAL A 10 -11.91 5.58 0.39
C VAL A 10 -11.48 6.69 -0.55
N HIS A 11 -12.13 7.85 -0.44
CA HIS A 11 -11.94 8.98 -1.33
C HIS A 11 -12.42 10.28 -0.69
N SER A 12 -11.70 11.38 -0.94
CA SER A 12 -12.13 12.77 -0.75
C SER A 12 -11.26 13.66 -1.63
N ASP A 13 -11.76 14.83 -2.04
CA ASP A 13 -10.98 15.76 -2.86
C ASP A 13 -9.68 16.20 -2.18
N GLU A 14 -9.68 16.34 -0.85
CA GLU A 14 -8.48 16.69 -0.07
C GLU A 14 -7.43 15.59 -0.12
N LEU A 15 -7.83 14.33 0.03
CA LEU A 15 -6.93 13.19 -0.13
C LEU A 15 -6.33 13.17 -1.54
N ILE A 16 -7.15 13.38 -2.58
CA ILE A 16 -6.67 13.34 -3.97
C ILE A 16 -5.69 14.47 -4.25
N ARG A 17 -6.02 15.71 -3.83
CA ARG A 17 -5.10 16.85 -3.96
C ARG A 17 -3.75 16.59 -3.29
N ALA A 18 -3.75 16.07 -2.07
CA ALA A 18 -2.52 15.77 -1.35
C ALA A 18 -1.73 14.62 -2.02
N ALA A 19 -2.43 13.58 -2.50
CA ALA A 19 -1.83 12.44 -3.19
C ALA A 19 -1.22 12.80 -4.55
N ASP A 20 -1.84 13.72 -5.30
CA ASP A 20 -1.34 14.20 -6.59
C ASP A 20 -0.05 15.02 -6.50
N CYS A 21 0.32 15.47 -5.29
CA CYS A 21 1.58 16.16 -5.06
C CYS A 21 2.77 15.23 -4.80
N LEU A 22 2.58 13.89 -4.82
CA LEU A 22 3.68 12.94 -4.66
C LEU A 22 4.62 13.01 -5.89
N PRO A 23 5.90 13.42 -5.73
CA PRO A 23 6.79 13.67 -6.88
C PRO A 23 7.02 12.45 -7.79
N ALA A 24 6.89 11.24 -7.25
CA ALA A 24 7.08 10.01 -8.02
C ALA A 24 5.96 9.71 -9.03
N ASN A 25 4.78 10.33 -8.89
CA ASN A 25 3.62 10.09 -9.76
C ASN A 25 2.58 11.22 -9.67
N GLU A 26 3.03 12.45 -9.94
CA GLU A 26 2.18 13.64 -9.92
C GLU A 26 0.91 13.45 -10.76
N GLY A 27 -0.25 13.85 -10.22
CA GLY A 27 -1.55 13.76 -10.92
C GLY A 27 -2.14 12.35 -11.09
N ARG A 28 -1.44 11.29 -10.64
CA ARG A 28 -1.92 9.91 -10.82
C ARG A 28 -3.22 9.64 -10.03
N ALA A 29 -3.39 10.22 -8.85
CA ALA A 29 -4.57 9.96 -8.03
C ALA A 29 -5.81 10.56 -8.71
N SER A 30 -5.75 11.79 -9.21
CA SER A 30 -6.85 12.37 -9.99
C SER A 30 -7.22 11.50 -11.19
N LEU A 31 -6.24 11.03 -11.97
CA LEU A 31 -6.49 10.21 -13.16
C LEU A 31 -7.17 8.87 -12.82
N VAL A 32 -6.69 8.18 -11.77
CA VAL A 32 -7.27 6.92 -11.27
C VAL A 32 -8.72 7.13 -10.86
N HIS A 33 -8.99 8.13 -10.02
CA HIS A 33 -10.30 8.32 -9.44
C HIS A 33 -11.31 8.82 -10.48
N SER A 34 -10.89 9.68 -11.42
CA SER A 34 -11.73 10.13 -12.53
C SER A 34 -12.12 8.95 -13.44
N LEU A 35 -11.19 8.02 -13.72
CA LEU A 35 -11.51 6.83 -14.52
C LEU A 35 -12.44 5.85 -13.78
N VAL A 36 -12.21 5.63 -12.49
CA VAL A 36 -13.11 4.80 -11.64
C VAL A 36 -14.53 5.36 -11.66
N ASP A 37 -14.67 6.68 -11.53
CA ASP A 37 -15.94 7.39 -11.55
C ASP A 37 -16.63 7.32 -12.93
N ALA A 38 -15.87 7.55 -14.01
CA ALA A 38 -16.38 7.50 -15.38
C ALA A 38 -16.87 6.09 -15.80
N PHE A 39 -16.39 5.02 -15.17
CA PHE A 39 -16.94 3.66 -15.32
C PHE A 39 -18.16 3.38 -14.42
N SER A 40 -18.68 4.40 -13.75
CA SER A 40 -19.80 4.35 -12.81
C SER A 40 -19.59 3.28 -11.72
N LEU A 41 -18.38 3.21 -11.15
CA LEU A 41 -18.03 2.24 -10.11
C LEU A 41 -18.36 2.73 -8.70
N LEU A 42 -18.62 4.02 -8.53
CA LEU A 42 -18.93 4.67 -7.25
C LEU A 42 -20.44 4.91 -7.13
N ASP A 43 -20.96 4.88 -5.90
CA ASP A 43 -22.35 5.20 -5.58
C ASP A 43 -22.49 6.72 -5.39
N ASP A 44 -23.26 7.35 -6.28
CA ASP A 44 -23.51 8.81 -6.29
C ASP A 44 -24.52 9.26 -5.22
N GLY A 45 -25.05 8.33 -4.41
CA GLY A 45 -25.96 8.63 -3.32
C GLY A 45 -27.40 8.92 -3.76
N ASP A 46 -27.76 8.63 -5.00
CA ASP A 46 -29.13 8.84 -5.53
C ASP A 46 -30.17 7.86 -4.94
N GLY A 47 -29.71 6.84 -4.20
CA GLY A 47 -30.54 5.88 -3.48
C GLY A 47 -31.28 4.89 -4.37
N SER A 48 -31.03 4.89 -5.68
CA SER A 48 -31.58 3.90 -6.60
C SER A 48 -30.82 2.58 -6.44
N ARG A 49 -31.48 1.58 -5.86
CA ARG A 49 -30.95 0.20 -5.78
C ARG A 49 -31.09 -0.58 -7.09
N GLU A 50 -31.57 0.07 -8.15
CA GLU A 50 -31.78 -0.52 -9.47
C GLU A 50 -30.62 -0.14 -10.38
N GLY A 51 -29.51 -0.87 -10.27
CA GLY A 51 -28.30 -0.61 -11.05
C GLY A 51 -27.23 -1.69 -10.83
N PRO A 52 -26.13 -1.68 -11.60
CA PRO A 52 -24.98 -2.52 -11.34
C PRO A 52 -24.37 -2.20 -9.97
N ALA A 53 -23.70 -3.16 -9.34
CA ALA A 53 -23.10 -2.97 -8.01
C ALA A 53 -22.09 -1.79 -8.01
N GLN A 54 -22.22 -0.89 -7.04
CA GLN A 54 -21.35 0.27 -6.85
C GLN A 54 -20.69 0.24 -5.48
N ALA A 55 -19.53 0.88 -5.35
CA ALA A 55 -18.80 1.01 -4.10
C ALA A 55 -19.29 2.23 -3.32
N ARG A 56 -19.51 2.06 -2.01
CA ARG A 56 -19.86 3.17 -1.14
C ARG A 56 -18.64 4.04 -0.91
N VAL A 57 -18.71 5.30 -1.30
CA VAL A 57 -17.65 6.28 -1.01
C VAL A 57 -17.57 6.52 0.50
N VAL A 58 -16.35 6.53 1.03
CA VAL A 58 -16.06 6.79 2.44
C VAL A 58 -14.99 7.86 2.52
N GLU A 59 -15.32 9.00 3.11
CA GLU A 59 -14.34 10.05 3.35
C GLU A 59 -13.35 9.64 4.44
N PRO A 60 -12.03 9.80 4.21
CA PRO A 60 -11.01 9.53 5.20
C PRO A 60 -10.88 10.67 6.21
N GLU A 61 -10.58 10.32 7.46
CA GLU A 61 -10.04 11.28 8.42
C GLU A 61 -8.53 11.43 8.21
N ARG A 62 -7.97 12.62 8.48
CA ARG A 62 -6.52 12.79 8.59
C ARG A 62 -6.00 12.01 9.79
N ALA A 63 -4.93 11.22 9.59
CA ALA A 63 -4.27 10.57 10.71
C ALA A 63 -3.75 11.61 11.70
N SER A 64 -4.12 11.44 12.95
CA SER A 64 -3.58 12.22 14.06
C SER A 64 -2.12 11.86 14.30
N ARG A 65 -1.36 12.76 14.95
CA ARG A 65 0.01 12.46 15.39
C ARG A 65 0.04 11.20 16.26
N THR A 66 -0.94 11.01 17.15
CA THR A 66 -1.05 9.82 18.00
C THR A 66 -1.18 8.54 17.18
N GLU A 67 -1.93 8.56 16.08
CA GLU A 67 -2.04 7.41 15.19
C GLU A 67 -0.74 7.12 14.44
N LEU A 68 -0.08 8.15 13.90
CA LEU A 68 1.21 8.00 13.22
C LEU A 68 2.27 7.38 14.15
N LEU A 69 2.31 7.83 15.41
CA LEU A 69 3.25 7.36 16.43
C LEU A 69 2.98 5.93 16.94
N ARG A 70 1.89 5.29 16.52
CA ARG A 70 1.68 3.86 16.81
C ARG A 70 2.78 3.01 16.19
N PHE A 71 3.29 3.42 15.03
CA PHE A 71 4.38 2.73 14.34
C PHE A 71 5.63 3.61 14.23
N HIS A 72 5.49 4.85 13.79
CA HIS A 72 6.63 5.69 13.47
C HIS A 72 7.27 6.32 14.71
N ASP A 73 8.56 6.60 14.61
CA ASP A 73 9.31 7.25 15.68
C ASP A 73 8.98 8.74 15.77
N GLU A 74 9.06 9.26 16.99
CA GLU A 74 8.69 10.65 17.29
C GLU A 74 9.50 11.67 16.50
N ARG A 75 10.82 11.51 16.48
CA ARG A 75 11.73 12.37 15.71
C ARG A 75 11.43 12.36 14.22
N TYR A 76 11.05 11.21 13.69
CA TYR A 76 10.70 11.04 12.27
C TYR A 76 9.41 11.78 11.93
N ILE A 77 8.37 11.60 12.73
CA ILE A 77 7.09 12.30 12.54
C ILE A 77 7.23 13.81 12.72
N ASP A 78 8.01 14.27 13.69
CA ASP A 78 8.28 15.70 13.87
C ASP A 78 9.06 16.27 12.67
N ALA A 79 10.02 15.51 12.14
CA ALA A 79 10.76 15.85 10.92
C ALA A 79 9.89 15.87 9.67
N ILE A 80 8.80 15.09 9.58
CA ILE A 80 7.82 15.12 8.47
C ILE A 80 6.83 16.28 8.63
N LEU A 81 6.24 16.44 9.82
CA LEU A 81 5.18 17.41 10.09
C LEU A 81 5.70 18.84 10.30
N GLY A 82 7.02 19.04 10.36
CA GLY A 82 7.64 20.37 10.39
C GLY A 82 7.65 21.01 11.76
N ARG A 83 7.65 20.19 12.83
CA ARG A 83 7.78 20.67 14.21
C ARG A 83 9.24 20.56 14.63
N ASP A 84 9.97 21.67 14.63
CA ASP A 84 11.30 21.70 15.24
C ASP A 84 11.18 21.51 16.77
N HIS A 85 12.09 20.75 17.38
CA HIS A 85 12.22 20.58 18.83
C HIS A 85 12.67 21.86 19.58
N SER A 86 12.18 23.05 19.20
CA SER A 86 12.54 24.32 19.85
C SER A 86 11.66 24.67 21.06
N GLU A 87 10.68 23.86 21.44
CA GLU A 87 9.94 24.01 22.68
C GLU A 87 10.35 22.92 23.68
N GLY A 88 11.42 23.15 24.45
CA GLY A 88 11.78 22.19 25.50
C GLY A 88 13.12 22.36 26.22
N VAL A 89 14.02 23.24 25.79
CA VAL A 89 15.24 23.53 26.55
C VAL A 89 15.24 25.00 26.95
N SER A 90 14.98 25.24 28.23
CA SER A 90 15.26 26.50 28.90
C SER A 90 16.70 26.92 28.61
N ARG A 91 16.85 28.09 27.95
CA ARG A 91 18.13 28.78 27.80
C ARG A 91 18.65 29.19 29.18
N ASP A 92 19.54 28.39 29.75
CA ASP A 92 20.57 28.95 30.62
C ASP A 92 21.67 29.50 29.71
N PHE A 93 21.78 30.83 29.69
CA PHE A 93 22.91 31.52 29.09
C PHE A 93 24.09 31.44 30.07
N SER A 94 25.15 30.74 29.69
CA SER A 94 26.51 31.10 30.11
C SER A 94 27.23 31.63 28.89
N GLU A 95 27.55 32.94 28.93
CA GLU A 95 28.48 33.59 28.03
C GLU A 95 29.84 32.92 28.17
N ASP A 96 30.42 32.48 27.04
CA ASP A 96 31.86 32.50 26.73
C ASP A 96 32.09 31.58 25.52
N GLU A 97 32.28 32.16 24.34
CA GLU A 97 33.30 31.73 23.36
C GLU A 97 33.34 32.70 22.17
N GLU A 98 34.53 33.25 21.91
CA GLU A 98 34.84 34.22 20.86
C GLU A 98 34.84 33.62 19.44
N PRO A 99 34.58 34.42 18.38
CA PRO A 99 34.56 33.91 17.02
C PRO A 99 35.98 33.85 16.41
N LEU A 100 36.36 32.67 15.92
CA LEU A 100 37.55 32.48 15.09
C LEU A 100 37.23 32.72 13.61
N GLY A 101 37.83 33.80 13.08
CA GLY A 101 38.46 33.95 11.75
C GLY A 101 37.76 33.41 10.50
N GLU A 102 37.28 34.33 9.67
CA GLU A 102 37.03 34.13 8.24
C GLU A 102 38.35 33.88 7.48
N GLU A 103 38.39 32.83 6.64
CA GLU A 103 39.38 32.72 5.55
C GLU A 103 38.70 32.78 4.18
N ASP A 104 39.11 33.86 3.51
CA ASP A 104 38.99 34.34 2.15
C ASP A 104 39.10 33.27 1.04
N THR A 105 38.13 33.23 0.11
CA THR A 105 38.39 32.75 -1.28
C THR A 105 37.62 33.62 -2.31
N PRO A 106 38.23 33.98 -3.45
CA PRO A 106 37.75 35.09 -4.27
C PRO A 106 36.74 34.66 -5.33
N SER A 107 35.71 35.49 -5.51
CA SER A 107 34.70 35.41 -6.57
C SER A 107 35.23 35.92 -7.92
N PRO A 108 34.85 35.33 -9.08
CA PRO A 108 34.98 35.99 -10.36
C PRO A 108 33.76 36.86 -10.70
N ARG A 109 34.10 38.03 -11.24
CA ARG A 109 33.27 39.19 -11.57
C ARG A 109 32.14 38.95 -12.58
N SER A 110 30.95 39.41 -12.18
CA SER A 110 29.96 40.23 -12.92
C SER A 110 29.84 40.13 -14.45
N PHE A 111 28.64 39.75 -14.90
CA PHE A 111 27.86 40.52 -15.87
C PHE A 111 26.41 40.56 -15.40
N GLY A 112 25.93 41.75 -15.06
CA GLY A 112 24.56 41.99 -14.64
C GLY A 112 23.68 42.46 -15.81
N LEU A 113 22.45 41.96 -15.86
CA LEU A 113 21.29 42.70 -16.34
C LEU A 113 20.18 42.51 -15.31
N ALA A 114 19.72 43.64 -14.77
CA ALA A 114 18.70 43.74 -13.75
C ALA A 114 17.30 43.54 -14.34
N GLY A 115 16.43 42.88 -13.58
CA GLY A 115 14.99 42.78 -13.83
C GLY A 115 14.28 42.25 -12.59
N ASP A 116 13.72 43.18 -11.80
CA ASP A 116 12.70 43.06 -10.75
C ASP A 116 12.73 41.84 -9.81
N ALA A 117 13.37 42.03 -8.65
CA ALA A 117 13.26 41.15 -7.50
C ALA A 117 11.98 41.43 -6.69
N LEU A 118 11.09 40.44 -6.63
CA LEU A 118 10.09 40.30 -5.57
C LEU A 118 10.78 40.22 -4.19
N PRO A 119 10.12 40.62 -3.09
CA PRO A 119 10.74 40.58 -1.77
C PRO A 119 11.12 39.14 -1.42
N SER A 120 12.42 38.88 -1.34
CA SER A 120 12.96 37.59 -0.95
C SER A 120 12.59 37.31 0.51
N GLU A 121 11.76 36.30 0.74
CA GLU A 121 11.59 35.72 2.08
C GLU A 121 12.98 35.33 2.63
N PRO A 122 13.22 35.50 3.94
CA PRO A 122 14.48 35.07 4.54
C PRO A 122 14.67 33.57 4.33
N PRO A 123 15.92 33.09 4.15
CA PRO A 123 16.18 31.67 3.92
C PRO A 123 15.64 30.88 5.12
N ARG A 124 14.60 30.07 4.87
CA ARG A 124 14.12 29.10 5.86
C ARG A 124 15.31 28.23 6.25
N LYS A 125 15.63 28.17 7.55
CA LYS A 125 16.66 27.25 8.07
C LYS A 125 16.38 25.87 7.48
N ARG A 126 17.38 25.27 6.82
CA ARG A 126 17.31 23.89 6.34
C ARG A 126 16.82 23.02 7.51
N ARG A 127 15.64 22.40 7.36
CA ARG A 127 15.15 21.37 8.29
C ARG A 127 16.26 20.33 8.38
N LYS A 128 16.64 19.91 9.59
CA LYS A 128 17.58 18.80 9.76
C LYS A 128 16.89 17.52 9.30
N THR A 129 17.03 17.20 8.02
CA THR A 129 16.55 15.96 7.38
C THR A 129 17.58 14.83 7.48
N ASP A 130 18.72 15.08 8.13
CA ASP A 130 19.81 14.12 8.29
C ASP A 130 19.34 12.89 9.06
N GLY A 131 19.45 11.72 8.44
CA GLY A 131 19.18 10.43 9.07
C GLY A 131 17.72 9.99 9.14
N VAL A 132 16.79 10.67 8.44
CA VAL A 132 15.37 10.27 8.32
C VAL A 132 14.95 9.88 6.91
N GLY A 133 15.89 9.81 5.97
CA GLY A 133 15.62 9.41 4.59
C GLY A 133 14.86 10.43 3.74
N LEU A 134 14.66 11.67 4.21
CA LEU A 134 13.96 12.73 3.44
C LEU A 134 14.91 13.43 2.44
N GLN A 135 15.45 12.64 1.52
CA GLN A 135 16.40 13.05 0.48
C GLN A 135 16.31 12.12 -0.73
N ASP A 136 16.97 12.46 -1.83
CA ASP A 136 17.13 11.62 -3.02
C ASP A 136 15.79 11.06 -3.56
N ASP A 137 15.49 9.78 -3.31
CA ASP A 137 14.27 9.10 -3.73
C ASP A 137 13.03 9.57 -2.94
N CYS A 138 13.20 10.15 -1.76
CA CYS A 138 12.12 10.69 -0.93
C CYS A 138 12.29 12.21 -0.73
N PRO A 139 12.20 13.03 -1.79
CA PRO A 139 12.37 14.47 -1.68
C PRO A 139 11.27 15.11 -0.82
N VAL A 140 11.58 16.21 -0.14
CA VAL A 140 10.58 17.02 0.57
C VAL A 140 9.81 17.86 -0.45
N PHE A 141 8.48 17.82 -0.38
CA PHE A 141 7.57 18.64 -1.18
C PHE A 141 6.58 19.42 -0.29
N PHE A 142 5.91 20.41 -0.87
CA PHE A 142 5.09 21.38 -0.13
C PHE A 142 3.97 20.71 0.70
N GLU A 143 3.26 19.75 0.10
CA GLU A 143 2.14 19.02 0.71
C GLU A 143 2.56 17.78 1.52
N LEU A 144 3.86 17.57 1.79
CA LEU A 144 4.33 16.35 2.45
C LEU A 144 3.61 16.04 3.79
N PRO A 145 3.39 17.00 4.71
CA PRO A 145 2.65 16.72 5.94
C PRO A 145 1.22 16.25 5.69
N ASP A 146 0.52 16.91 4.77
CA ASP A 146 -0.87 16.62 4.44
C ASP A 146 -0.97 15.26 3.72
N TYR A 147 -0.08 15.00 2.75
CA TYR A 147 0.08 13.71 2.10
C TYR A 147 0.23 12.57 3.12
N VAL A 148 1.17 12.69 4.06
CA VAL A 148 1.40 11.65 5.08
C VAL A 148 0.16 11.43 5.95
N GLN A 149 -0.49 12.50 6.40
CA GLN A 149 -1.66 12.37 7.26
C GLN A 149 -2.87 11.81 6.53
N PHE A 150 -3.13 12.23 5.28
CA PHE A 150 -4.25 11.75 4.49
C PHE A 150 -4.05 10.30 4.04
N VAL A 151 -2.87 9.92 3.53
CA VAL A 151 -2.60 8.55 3.09
C VAL A 151 -2.70 7.55 4.25
N ALA A 152 -2.10 7.87 5.40
CA ALA A 152 -2.22 7.04 6.60
C ALA A 152 -3.66 6.97 7.11
N GLY A 153 -4.34 8.12 7.16
CA GLY A 153 -5.71 8.24 7.64
C GLY A 153 -6.71 7.49 6.77
N ALA A 154 -6.49 7.47 5.46
CA ALA A 154 -7.28 6.72 4.49
C ALA A 154 -7.19 5.20 4.72
N SER A 155 -5.97 4.66 4.89
CA SER A 155 -5.79 3.22 5.16
C SER A 155 -6.30 2.82 6.55
N ILE A 156 -6.17 3.69 7.56
CA ILE A 156 -6.80 3.49 8.89
C ILE A 156 -8.33 3.49 8.78
N THR A 157 -8.91 4.41 8.01
CA THR A 157 -10.35 4.49 7.79
C THR A 157 -10.87 3.22 7.09
N ALA A 158 -10.17 2.76 6.05
CA ALA A 158 -10.47 1.51 5.36
C ALA A 158 -10.38 0.29 6.32
N ALA A 159 -9.37 0.25 7.18
CA ALA A 159 -9.24 -0.78 8.21
C ALA A 159 -10.41 -0.78 9.21
N ARG A 160 -10.87 0.40 9.66
CA ARG A 160 -12.04 0.54 10.55
C ARG A 160 -13.31 0.00 9.90
N MET A 161 -13.52 0.32 8.62
CA MET A 161 -14.65 -0.18 7.83
C MET A 161 -14.75 -1.72 7.86
N LEU A 162 -13.61 -2.42 7.75
CA LEU A 162 -13.56 -3.88 7.80
C LEU A 162 -13.67 -4.43 9.24
N LYS A 163 -12.93 -3.83 10.18
CA LYS A 163 -12.90 -4.22 11.60
C LYS A 163 -14.29 -4.14 12.23
N ASP A 164 -15.02 -3.08 11.91
CA ASP A 164 -16.35 -2.79 12.47
C ASP A 164 -17.48 -3.45 11.64
N GLY A 165 -17.13 -4.27 10.64
CA GLY A 165 -18.09 -5.04 9.85
C GLY A 165 -18.99 -4.18 8.96
N GLN A 166 -18.57 -2.95 8.65
CA GLN A 166 -19.30 -2.02 7.78
C GLN A 166 -19.02 -2.28 6.30
N ALA A 167 -17.93 -2.96 5.97
CA ALA A 167 -17.61 -3.44 4.63
C ALA A 167 -17.03 -4.86 4.68
N ASP A 168 -17.11 -5.55 3.55
CA ASP A 168 -16.45 -6.84 3.32
C ASP A 168 -15.12 -6.64 2.57
N VAL A 169 -15.09 -5.64 1.69
CA VAL A 169 -13.90 -5.16 0.98
C VAL A 169 -13.79 -3.64 1.17
N ALA A 170 -12.59 -3.14 1.46
CA ALA A 170 -12.32 -1.71 1.49
C ALA A 170 -11.15 -1.41 0.54
N ILE A 171 -11.28 -0.37 -0.29
CA ILE A 171 -10.30 0.03 -1.30
C ILE A 171 -9.72 1.39 -0.92
N ASN A 172 -8.39 1.51 -0.95
CA ASN A 172 -7.68 2.79 -0.86
C ASN A 172 -6.50 2.82 -1.86
N TRP A 173 -6.70 3.41 -3.04
CA TRP A 173 -5.68 3.45 -4.10
C TRP A 173 -4.51 4.40 -3.83
N THR A 174 -4.67 5.37 -2.91
CA THR A 174 -3.58 6.31 -2.57
C THR A 174 -2.57 5.73 -1.57
N GLY A 175 -2.96 4.65 -0.87
CA GLY A 175 -2.13 3.90 0.08
C GLY A 175 -1.21 2.87 -0.58
N GLY A 176 -0.70 1.94 0.24
CA GLY A 176 0.19 0.87 -0.24
C GLY A 176 1.68 1.25 -0.19
N ARG A 177 2.07 2.16 0.71
CA ARG A 177 3.44 2.69 0.82
C ARG A 177 4.32 1.77 1.68
N HIS A 178 4.75 0.67 1.07
CA HIS A 178 5.33 -0.48 1.77
C HIS A 178 6.80 -0.36 2.19
N HIS A 179 7.56 0.62 1.69
CA HIS A 179 8.99 0.73 1.99
C HIS A 179 9.32 1.53 3.25
N ALA A 180 8.41 2.42 3.68
CA ALA A 180 8.63 3.31 4.82
C ALA A 180 8.96 2.49 6.08
N LYS A 181 10.06 2.85 6.75
CA LYS A 181 10.49 2.23 8.01
C LYS A 181 9.91 2.98 9.20
N ARG A 182 10.18 2.47 10.40
CA ARG A 182 9.78 3.11 11.66
C ARG A 182 10.31 4.55 11.78
N GLY A 183 11.56 4.81 11.40
CA GLY A 183 12.19 6.13 11.54
C GLY A 183 12.75 6.73 10.26
N GLU A 184 12.42 6.18 9.09
CA GLU A 184 13.09 6.50 7.83
C GLU A 184 12.12 6.39 6.64
N ALA A 185 12.13 7.40 5.76
CA ALA A 185 11.48 7.35 4.46
C ALA A 185 12.36 6.58 3.46
N SER A 186 11.75 5.80 2.57
CA SER A 186 12.49 5.00 1.60
C SER A 186 11.58 4.63 0.43
N GLY A 187 12.09 4.59 -0.81
CA GLY A 187 11.37 4.12 -1.99
C GLY A 187 10.05 4.86 -2.21
N PHE A 188 10.07 6.20 -2.19
CA PHE A 188 8.89 7.07 -2.29
C PHE A 188 7.87 6.94 -1.14
N CYS A 189 8.18 6.17 -0.10
CA CYS A 189 7.29 5.91 1.03
C CYS A 189 7.72 6.72 2.26
N TYR A 190 6.88 7.69 2.64
CA TYR A 190 7.08 8.59 3.79
C TYR A 190 6.29 8.17 5.03
N VAL A 191 5.34 7.25 4.87
CA VAL A 191 4.53 6.70 5.95
C VAL A 191 4.17 5.29 5.58
N ASN A 192 4.22 4.36 6.54
CA ASN A 192 3.80 2.99 6.30
C ASN A 192 2.32 2.86 6.69
N ASP A 193 1.46 3.33 5.80
CA ASP A 193 0.00 3.30 5.97
C ASP A 193 -0.53 1.87 6.13
N ILE A 194 0.14 0.90 5.50
CA ILE A 194 -0.16 -0.53 5.59
C ILE A 194 0.03 -1.02 7.03
N VAL A 195 1.18 -0.72 7.64
CA VAL A 195 1.46 -1.14 9.03
C VAL A 195 0.43 -0.55 9.98
N LEU A 196 0.10 0.74 9.81
CA LEU A 196 -0.93 1.41 10.61
C LEU A 196 -2.32 0.76 10.42
N ALA A 197 -2.69 0.42 9.19
CA ALA A 197 -3.94 -0.27 8.88
C ALA A 197 -3.99 -1.68 9.48
N VAL A 198 -2.91 -2.46 9.41
CA VAL A 198 -2.82 -3.80 10.04
C VAL A 198 -2.93 -3.70 11.56
N MET A 199 -2.28 -2.70 12.18
CA MET A 199 -2.43 -2.44 13.61
C MET A 199 -3.86 -2.05 13.97
N GLU A 200 -4.55 -1.29 13.12
CA GLU A 200 -5.95 -0.92 13.29
C GLU A 200 -6.88 -2.14 13.16
N LEU A 201 -6.74 -2.95 12.11
CA LEU A 201 -7.53 -4.17 11.90
C LEU A 201 -7.48 -5.10 13.12
N ARG A 202 -6.31 -5.25 13.73
CA ARG A 202 -6.08 -6.13 14.88
C ARG A 202 -6.53 -5.54 16.22
N SER A 203 -6.95 -4.27 16.26
CA SER A 203 -7.53 -3.64 17.44
C SER A 203 -8.96 -4.17 17.70
N PRO A 204 -9.54 -3.96 18.89
CA PRO A 204 -10.94 -4.28 19.14
C PRO A 204 -11.89 -3.51 18.21
N PRO A 205 -12.99 -4.13 17.72
CA PRO A 205 -14.04 -3.41 17.00
C PRO A 205 -14.68 -2.33 17.87
N HIS A 206 -15.10 -1.24 17.25
CA HIS A 206 -15.82 -0.18 17.94
C HIS A 206 -17.23 -0.64 18.33
N PRO A 207 -17.75 -0.20 19.50
CA PRO A 207 -19.15 -0.41 19.84
C PRO A 207 -20.04 0.26 18.78
N PRO A 208 -21.17 -0.36 18.38
CA PRO A 208 -22.11 0.29 17.49
C PRO A 208 -22.61 1.59 18.13
N PRO A 209 -22.91 2.63 17.33
CA PRO A 209 -23.46 3.87 17.84
C PRO A 209 -24.75 3.60 18.63
N PRO A 210 -25.05 4.40 19.67
CA PRO A 210 -26.28 4.23 20.44
C PRO A 210 -27.50 4.38 19.52
N SER A 211 -28.34 3.34 19.46
CA SER A 211 -29.58 3.35 18.67
C SER A 211 -30.48 4.50 19.13
N SER A 212 -30.94 5.32 18.19
CA SER A 212 -32.00 6.32 18.40
C SER A 212 -33.40 5.69 18.56
N SER A 213 -33.53 4.38 18.31
CA SER A 213 -34.79 3.62 18.42
C SER A 213 -34.75 2.64 19.61
N PRO A 214 -35.60 2.83 20.63
CA PRO A 214 -35.67 1.95 21.81
C PRO A 214 -36.39 0.61 21.56
N SER A 215 -36.72 0.26 20.31
CA SER A 215 -37.63 -0.86 19.99
C SER A 215 -36.97 -2.21 19.61
N SER A 216 -35.64 -2.28 19.48
CA SER A 216 -34.95 -3.56 19.22
C SER A 216 -34.40 -4.16 20.52
N SER A 217 -35.04 -5.21 21.03
CA SER A 217 -34.58 -5.97 22.21
C SER A 217 -33.29 -6.78 21.96
N THR A 218 -32.81 -6.83 20.72
CA THR A 218 -31.53 -7.46 20.34
C THR A 218 -30.48 -6.38 20.09
N ARG A 219 -29.49 -6.30 20.99
CA ARG A 219 -28.25 -5.55 20.72
C ARG A 219 -27.54 -6.20 19.53
N PRO A 220 -27.08 -5.43 18.53
CA PRO A 220 -26.24 -5.98 17.46
C PRO A 220 -25.01 -6.65 18.08
N SER A 221 -24.72 -7.88 17.66
CA SER A 221 -23.48 -8.57 18.07
C SER A 221 -22.29 -7.85 17.44
N LEU A 222 -21.27 -7.53 18.25
CA LEU A 222 -20.03 -6.96 17.76
C LEU A 222 -19.37 -7.90 16.72
N PRO A 223 -18.74 -7.38 15.66
CA PRO A 223 -17.96 -8.22 14.76
C PRO A 223 -16.88 -9.02 15.50
N SER A 224 -16.53 -10.19 14.97
CA SER A 224 -15.42 -10.98 15.49
C SER A 224 -14.09 -10.23 15.34
N ARG A 225 -13.27 -10.23 16.41
CA ARG A 225 -11.93 -9.65 16.39
C ARG A 225 -11.06 -10.32 15.32
N ILE A 226 -10.36 -9.52 14.54
CA ILE A 226 -9.33 -9.99 13.60
C ILE A 226 -8.06 -10.28 14.39
N SER A 227 -7.63 -11.54 14.39
CA SER A 227 -6.41 -11.97 15.10
C SER A 227 -5.24 -12.12 14.15
N ARG A 228 -5.45 -12.83 13.04
CA ARG A 228 -4.44 -13.13 12.01
C ARG A 228 -4.70 -12.29 10.77
N VAL A 229 -3.66 -11.59 10.31
CA VAL A 229 -3.69 -10.81 9.06
C VAL A 229 -2.65 -11.39 8.11
N LEU A 230 -3.06 -11.71 6.88
CA LEU A 230 -2.13 -11.94 5.79
C LEU A 230 -1.94 -10.61 5.05
N TYR A 231 -0.72 -10.10 5.05
CA TYR A 231 -0.30 -9.04 4.14
C TYR A 231 0.26 -9.70 2.88
N LEU A 232 -0.40 -9.50 1.75
CA LEU A 232 0.02 -9.98 0.43
C LEU A 232 0.47 -8.80 -0.41
N ASP A 233 1.67 -8.87 -0.95
CA ASP A 233 2.30 -7.80 -1.73
C ASP A 233 2.57 -8.27 -3.16
N ILE A 234 1.98 -7.58 -4.13
CA ILE A 234 2.06 -7.87 -5.58
C ILE A 234 2.82 -6.75 -6.33
N ASP A 235 3.35 -5.76 -5.60
CA ASP A 235 4.28 -4.77 -6.14
C ASP A 235 5.51 -5.45 -6.75
N LEU A 236 6.12 -4.82 -7.75
CA LEU A 236 7.39 -5.30 -8.31
C LEU A 236 8.48 -5.39 -7.24
N HIS A 237 8.47 -4.48 -6.27
CA HIS A 237 9.49 -4.36 -5.23
C HIS A 237 9.12 -5.15 -3.98
N HIS A 238 10.13 -5.67 -3.28
CA HIS A 238 9.91 -6.35 -2.00
C HIS A 238 9.32 -5.39 -0.95
N GLY A 239 8.20 -5.78 -0.33
CA GLY A 239 7.50 -5.10 0.76
C GLY A 239 8.23 -5.06 2.11
N ASP A 240 9.49 -4.62 2.09
CA ASP A 240 10.47 -4.72 3.16
C ASP A 240 10.13 -3.89 4.42
N GLY A 241 9.46 -2.75 4.28
CA GLY A 241 9.02 -1.93 5.41
C GLY A 241 7.94 -2.65 6.22
N VAL A 242 6.97 -3.27 5.54
CA VAL A 242 5.91 -4.06 6.18
C VAL A 242 6.47 -5.35 6.78
N GLU A 243 7.35 -6.05 6.06
CA GLU A 243 8.06 -7.24 6.56
C GLU A 243 8.83 -6.90 7.84
N SER A 244 9.66 -5.86 7.83
CA SER A 244 10.46 -5.46 8.99
C SER A 244 9.61 -5.07 10.20
N ALA A 245 8.47 -4.40 9.99
CA ALA A 245 7.55 -4.00 11.05
C ALA A 245 6.90 -5.18 11.78
N PHE A 246 6.68 -6.29 11.06
CA PHE A 246 6.02 -7.47 11.60
C PHE A 246 6.93 -8.69 11.74
N PHE A 247 8.23 -8.55 11.51
CA PHE A 247 9.22 -9.63 11.47
C PHE A 247 9.14 -10.60 12.66
N THR A 248 8.83 -10.12 13.86
CA THR A 248 8.74 -10.96 15.08
C THR A 248 7.34 -11.46 15.42
N SER A 249 6.32 -11.03 14.68
CA SER A 249 4.91 -11.32 14.94
C SER A 249 4.49 -12.66 14.34
N PRO A 250 3.84 -13.56 15.12
CA PRO A 250 3.15 -14.72 14.54
C PRO A 250 1.77 -14.35 13.97
N TYR A 251 1.24 -13.17 14.30
CA TYR A 251 -0.15 -12.80 14.01
C TYR A 251 -0.32 -11.95 12.75
N VAL A 252 0.80 -11.62 12.11
CA VAL A 252 0.83 -11.00 10.79
C VAL A 252 1.81 -11.83 9.99
N LEU A 253 1.34 -12.38 8.87
CA LEU A 253 2.17 -13.06 7.88
C LEU A 253 2.38 -12.08 6.73
N THR A 254 3.62 -11.74 6.42
CA THR A 254 3.95 -11.01 5.18
C THR A 254 4.31 -12.02 4.09
N LEU A 255 3.68 -11.87 2.93
CA LEU A 255 3.95 -12.67 1.75
C LEU A 255 4.13 -11.71 0.58
N SER A 256 5.33 -11.65 0.00
CA SER A 256 5.63 -10.75 -1.12
C SER A 256 6.05 -11.55 -2.35
N VAL A 257 5.49 -11.18 -3.51
CA VAL A 257 5.89 -11.68 -4.83
C VAL A 257 6.57 -10.53 -5.54
N HIS A 258 7.88 -10.61 -5.74
CA HIS A 258 8.68 -9.47 -6.21
C HIS A 258 9.87 -9.91 -7.06
N LEU A 259 10.42 -8.95 -7.81
CA LEU A 259 11.69 -9.12 -8.49
C LEU A 259 12.81 -9.14 -7.45
N HIS A 260 13.67 -10.15 -7.51
CA HIS A 260 14.86 -10.27 -6.69
C HIS A 260 16.09 -10.52 -7.56
N ALA A 261 16.59 -9.45 -8.17
CA ALA A 261 17.79 -9.45 -8.99
C ALA A 261 18.93 -8.64 -8.34
N PRO A 262 20.20 -8.88 -8.70
CA PRO A 262 21.32 -8.10 -8.19
C PRO A 262 21.12 -6.60 -8.40
N LEU A 263 21.33 -5.81 -7.35
CA LEU A 263 21.19 -4.34 -7.34
C LEU A 263 19.76 -3.81 -7.57
N PHE A 264 18.76 -4.67 -7.68
CA PHE A 264 17.37 -4.24 -7.73
C PHE A 264 16.92 -3.80 -6.33
N PHE A 265 16.24 -2.66 -6.24
CA PHE A 265 15.76 -2.12 -4.98
C PHE A 265 14.63 -3.01 -4.41
N PRO A 266 14.53 -3.22 -3.09
CA PRO A 266 15.41 -2.78 -2.00
C PRO A 266 16.56 -3.75 -1.70
N SER A 267 16.82 -4.73 -2.57
CA SER A 267 17.86 -5.77 -2.42
C SER A 267 17.67 -6.72 -1.22
N SER A 268 16.50 -6.69 -0.59
CA SER A 268 16.06 -7.66 0.42
C SER A 268 14.99 -8.59 -0.15
N GLY A 269 14.48 -9.53 0.65
CA GLY A 269 13.42 -10.45 0.18
C GLY A 269 13.95 -11.72 -0.49
N ALA A 270 15.16 -12.18 -0.15
CA ALA A 270 15.65 -13.46 -0.66
C ALA A 270 14.70 -14.62 -0.28
N LEU A 271 14.63 -15.66 -1.12
CA LEU A 271 13.77 -16.84 -0.94
C LEU A 271 13.89 -17.49 0.45
N ASP A 272 15.11 -17.53 1.01
CA ASP A 272 15.41 -18.12 2.31
C ASP A 272 15.27 -17.15 3.50
N SER A 273 15.01 -15.87 3.23
CA SER A 273 14.61 -14.88 4.23
C SER A 273 13.18 -15.14 4.67
N THR A 274 13.04 -15.91 5.75
CA THR A 274 11.74 -16.44 6.22
C THR A 274 11.28 -15.87 7.57
N GLY A 275 11.83 -14.73 7.99
CA GLY A 275 11.67 -14.18 9.33
C GLY A 275 12.83 -14.56 10.28
N PRO A 276 12.64 -14.43 11.61
CA PRO A 276 13.69 -14.69 12.60
C PRO A 276 14.25 -16.11 12.50
N THR A 277 15.58 -16.21 12.47
CA THR A 277 16.29 -17.49 12.34
C THR A 277 16.20 -18.37 13.59
N ASN A 278 16.04 -17.77 14.77
CA ASN A 278 15.88 -18.49 16.03
C ASN A 278 14.64 -19.43 15.96
N PRO A 279 14.82 -20.75 16.11
CA PRO A 279 13.72 -21.73 16.02
C PRO A 279 12.57 -21.49 17.01
N LYS A 280 12.83 -20.81 18.13
CA LYS A 280 11.83 -20.49 19.15
C LYS A 280 11.16 -19.13 18.95
N ALA A 281 11.60 -18.34 17.97
CA ALA A 281 11.02 -17.03 17.72
C ALA A 281 9.57 -17.16 17.21
N PRO A 282 8.60 -16.44 17.80
CA PRO A 282 7.20 -16.52 17.39
C PRO A 282 6.97 -16.18 15.90
N GLY A 283 7.68 -15.18 15.36
CA GLY A 283 7.59 -14.77 13.95
C GLY A 283 8.35 -15.64 12.95
N ARG A 284 9.01 -16.73 13.37
CA ARG A 284 9.71 -17.62 12.44
C ARG A 284 8.73 -18.15 11.38
N CYS A 285 9.12 -18.11 10.10
CA CYS A 285 8.30 -18.51 8.96
C CYS A 285 7.02 -17.67 8.83
N HIS A 286 7.08 -16.37 9.17
CA HIS A 286 5.96 -15.41 9.01
C HIS A 286 6.32 -14.18 8.15
N ALA A 287 7.45 -14.25 7.46
CA ALA A 287 7.87 -13.30 6.45
C ALA A 287 8.32 -14.15 5.26
N LEU A 288 7.54 -14.24 4.20
CA LEU A 288 7.75 -15.20 3.11
C LEU A 288 7.90 -14.47 1.79
N ASN A 289 8.90 -14.88 1.01
CA ASN A 289 9.36 -14.14 -0.15
C ASN A 289 9.42 -15.02 -1.39
N VAL A 290 8.50 -14.77 -2.33
CA VAL A 290 8.53 -15.36 -3.66
C VAL A 290 9.46 -14.50 -4.52
N ALA A 291 10.76 -14.77 -4.40
CA ALA A 291 11.83 -14.10 -5.13
C ALA A 291 11.88 -14.60 -6.58
N LEU A 292 11.60 -13.72 -7.54
CA LEU A 292 11.52 -14.05 -8.97
C LEU A 292 12.53 -13.28 -9.80
N GLU A 293 12.78 -13.77 -11.01
CA GLU A 293 13.71 -13.21 -12.00
C GLU A 293 12.99 -12.20 -12.93
N PRO A 294 13.74 -11.39 -13.70
CA PRO A 294 13.15 -10.45 -14.65
C PRO A 294 12.26 -11.13 -15.71
N GLY A 295 11.34 -10.35 -16.26
CA GLY A 295 10.47 -10.74 -17.38
C GLY A 295 9.28 -11.60 -17.01
N LEU A 296 8.90 -11.68 -15.73
CA LEU A 296 7.75 -12.47 -15.30
C LEU A 296 6.50 -12.17 -16.14
N GLY A 297 6.01 -13.21 -16.81
CA GLY A 297 4.79 -13.16 -17.63
C GLY A 297 3.58 -13.81 -16.95
N GLU A 298 2.40 -13.73 -17.56
CA GLU A 298 1.14 -14.17 -16.95
C GLU A 298 1.14 -15.67 -16.63
N ALA A 299 1.67 -16.50 -17.53
CA ALA A 299 1.69 -17.95 -17.35
C ALA A 299 2.46 -18.38 -16.09
N ASN A 300 3.66 -17.83 -15.90
CA ASN A 300 4.50 -18.13 -14.73
C ASN A 300 3.98 -17.45 -13.47
N PHE A 301 3.38 -16.26 -13.57
CA PHE A 301 2.69 -15.62 -12.45
C PHE A 301 1.56 -16.52 -11.90
N ARG A 302 0.71 -17.06 -12.78
CA ARG A 302 -0.37 -17.99 -12.39
C ARG A 302 0.17 -19.29 -11.77
N ARG A 303 1.23 -19.86 -12.35
CA ARG A 303 1.91 -21.04 -11.80
C ARG A 303 2.41 -20.79 -10.37
N VAL A 304 3.12 -19.68 -10.18
CA VAL A 304 3.63 -19.27 -8.87
C VAL A 304 2.49 -19.01 -7.88
N TRP A 305 1.40 -18.38 -8.33
CA TRP A 305 0.21 -18.19 -7.50
C TRP A 305 -0.33 -19.52 -6.96
N GLU A 306 -0.60 -20.47 -7.85
CA GLU A 306 -1.17 -21.78 -7.51
C GLU A 306 -0.23 -22.60 -6.60
N ASN A 307 1.07 -22.59 -6.90
CA ASN A 307 2.03 -23.43 -6.21
C ASN A 307 2.62 -22.82 -4.93
N CYS A 308 2.53 -21.51 -4.75
CA CYS A 308 3.13 -20.79 -3.63
C CYS A 308 2.07 -20.02 -2.82
N VAL A 309 1.42 -19.03 -3.44
CA VAL A 309 0.52 -18.09 -2.75
C VAL A 309 -0.70 -18.82 -2.17
N GLU A 310 -1.36 -19.65 -2.98
CA GLU A 310 -2.53 -20.43 -2.55
C GLU A 310 -2.22 -21.39 -1.39
N LYS A 311 -1.06 -22.05 -1.43
CA LYS A 311 -0.65 -22.99 -0.37
C LYS A 311 -0.43 -22.26 0.95
N VAL A 312 0.26 -21.11 0.90
CA VAL A 312 0.53 -20.28 2.09
C VAL A 312 -0.75 -19.69 2.65
N ALA A 313 -1.62 -19.12 1.80
CA ALA A 313 -2.90 -18.55 2.22
C ALA A 313 -3.77 -19.61 2.95
N LYS A 314 -3.86 -20.82 2.40
CA LYS A 314 -4.57 -21.96 3.02
C LYS A 314 -3.92 -22.43 4.31
N GLY A 315 -2.58 -22.51 4.36
CA GLY A 315 -1.83 -22.95 5.54
C GLY A 315 -1.94 -21.99 6.72
N TYR A 316 -1.91 -20.68 6.45
CA TYR A 316 -2.04 -19.65 7.49
C TYR A 316 -3.48 -19.39 7.93
N ASP A 317 -4.41 -19.45 6.96
CA ASP A 317 -5.85 -19.21 7.12
C ASP A 317 -6.15 -17.97 7.98
N ALA A 318 -5.84 -16.80 7.41
CA ALA A 318 -6.01 -15.51 8.06
C ALA A 318 -7.49 -15.17 8.34
N ASP A 319 -7.71 -14.24 9.27
CA ASP A 319 -9.03 -13.67 9.54
C ASP A 319 -9.34 -12.47 8.62
N ALA A 320 -8.29 -11.78 8.15
CA ALA A 320 -8.36 -10.68 7.19
C ALA A 320 -7.13 -10.67 6.26
N ILE A 321 -7.29 -10.10 5.07
CA ILE A 321 -6.24 -9.90 4.07
C ILE A 321 -6.02 -8.39 3.91
N VAL A 322 -4.76 -7.98 3.86
CA VAL A 322 -4.36 -6.69 3.30
C VAL A 322 -3.56 -7.01 2.05
N VAL A 323 -4.11 -6.66 0.88
CA VAL A 323 -3.45 -6.89 -0.40
C VAL A 323 -2.99 -5.56 -0.98
N GLN A 324 -1.69 -5.44 -1.19
CA GLN A 324 -1.07 -4.34 -1.93
C GLN A 324 -1.06 -4.74 -3.41
N MET A 325 -1.64 -3.88 -4.25
CA MET A 325 -1.78 -4.10 -5.69
C MET A 325 -0.97 -3.04 -6.46
N GLY A 326 0.32 -2.94 -6.16
CA GLY A 326 1.29 -2.19 -6.94
C GLY A 326 1.37 -2.74 -8.36
N VAL A 327 1.40 -1.85 -9.34
CA VAL A 327 1.28 -2.18 -10.77
C VAL A 327 2.50 -1.76 -11.57
N ASP A 328 3.63 -1.56 -10.91
CA ASP A 328 4.93 -1.26 -11.53
C ASP A 328 5.61 -2.48 -12.16
N GLY A 329 5.09 -3.68 -11.93
CA GLY A 329 5.44 -4.88 -12.71
C GLY A 329 4.66 -5.01 -14.04
N MET A 330 3.74 -4.09 -14.31
CA MET A 330 2.88 -4.14 -15.50
C MET A 330 3.64 -3.75 -16.77
N VAL A 331 3.22 -4.30 -17.90
CA VAL A 331 3.71 -3.89 -19.21
C VAL A 331 3.57 -2.37 -19.39
N GLY A 332 4.66 -1.76 -19.88
CA GLY A 332 4.71 -0.32 -20.16
C GLY A 332 5.03 0.55 -18.95
N ASP A 333 5.25 -0.04 -17.76
CA ASP A 333 5.78 0.70 -16.63
C ASP A 333 7.25 1.14 -16.86
N PRO A 334 7.65 2.35 -16.44
CA PRO A 334 9.03 2.83 -16.48
C PRO A 334 10.08 1.92 -15.82
N CYS A 335 9.71 1.09 -14.83
CA CYS A 335 10.60 0.10 -14.24
C CYS A 335 11.12 -0.91 -15.27
N LYS A 336 10.27 -1.34 -16.22
CA LYS A 336 10.63 -2.22 -17.35
C LYS A 336 11.29 -3.55 -16.96
N GLU A 337 10.91 -4.09 -15.81
CA GLU A 337 11.49 -5.31 -15.27
C GLU A 337 10.62 -6.56 -15.48
N TRP A 338 9.30 -6.41 -15.46
CA TRP A 338 8.33 -7.50 -15.66
C TRP A 338 7.41 -7.24 -16.85
N ASN A 339 6.63 -8.26 -17.20
CA ASN A 339 5.79 -8.29 -18.40
C ASN A 339 4.32 -8.61 -18.05
N LEU A 340 3.85 -8.24 -16.85
CA LEU A 340 2.53 -8.65 -16.40
C LEU A 340 1.42 -7.87 -17.15
N PRO A 341 0.45 -8.56 -17.77
CA PRO A 341 -0.73 -7.92 -18.33
C PRO A 341 -1.73 -7.53 -17.23
N LEU A 342 -2.70 -6.69 -17.59
CA LEU A 342 -3.80 -6.30 -16.70
C LEU A 342 -4.61 -7.51 -16.20
N SER A 343 -4.79 -8.54 -17.04
CA SER A 343 -5.45 -9.81 -16.69
C SER A 343 -4.81 -10.51 -15.48
N ALA A 344 -3.48 -10.43 -15.31
CA ALA A 344 -2.77 -11.07 -14.21
C ALA A 344 -3.14 -10.45 -12.85
N TYR A 345 -3.25 -9.11 -12.80
CA TYR A 345 -3.68 -8.39 -11.59
C TYR A 345 -5.14 -8.67 -11.26
N GLY A 346 -6.01 -8.74 -12.27
CA GLY A 346 -7.41 -9.14 -12.10
C GLY A 346 -7.53 -10.54 -11.52
N TYR A 347 -6.76 -11.50 -12.06
CA TYR A 347 -6.69 -12.86 -11.54
C TYR A 347 -6.26 -12.87 -10.07
N ALA A 348 -5.17 -12.17 -9.71
CA ALA A 348 -4.69 -12.10 -8.33
C ALA A 348 -5.77 -11.61 -7.35
N LEU A 349 -6.44 -10.49 -7.67
CA LEU A 349 -7.48 -9.96 -6.81
C LEU A 349 -8.70 -10.88 -6.75
N GLU A 350 -9.10 -11.50 -7.86
CA GLU A 350 -10.20 -12.47 -7.87
C GLU A 350 -9.90 -13.67 -6.96
N GLN A 351 -8.69 -14.22 -7.01
CA GLN A 351 -8.27 -15.31 -6.12
C GLN A 351 -8.31 -14.88 -4.65
N VAL A 352 -7.77 -13.71 -4.31
CA VAL A 352 -7.83 -13.17 -2.94
C VAL A 352 -9.27 -13.04 -2.44
N LEU A 353 -10.16 -12.50 -3.28
CA LEU A 353 -11.58 -12.31 -2.94
C LEU A 353 -12.36 -13.63 -2.88
N SER A 354 -11.88 -14.68 -3.54
CA SER A 354 -12.44 -16.03 -3.46
C SER A 354 -12.22 -16.68 -2.08
N TRP A 355 -11.21 -16.25 -1.32
CA TRP A 355 -10.96 -16.75 0.03
C TRP A 355 -12.02 -16.28 1.04
N ASN A 356 -12.93 -15.38 0.66
CA ASN A 356 -14.06 -14.88 1.45
C ASN A 356 -13.63 -14.35 2.83
N LYS A 357 -12.56 -13.55 2.84
CA LYS A 357 -12.06 -12.85 4.03
C LYS A 357 -12.39 -11.36 3.95
N ARG A 358 -12.27 -10.67 5.09
CA ARG A 358 -12.28 -9.20 5.11
C ARG A 358 -11.02 -8.73 4.39
N THR A 359 -11.17 -7.93 3.35
CA THR A 359 -10.03 -7.58 2.48
C THR A 359 -9.86 -6.07 2.35
N LEU A 360 -8.69 -5.58 2.75
CA LEU A 360 -8.23 -4.24 2.42
C LEU A 360 -7.40 -4.31 1.14
N VAL A 361 -7.79 -3.57 0.11
CA VAL A 361 -7.08 -3.45 -1.16
C VAL A 361 -6.41 -2.09 -1.21
N LEU A 362 -5.11 -2.08 -1.45
CA LEU A 362 -4.28 -0.88 -1.52
C LEU A 362 -3.65 -0.75 -2.90
N GLY A 363 -3.25 0.48 -3.25
CA GLY A 363 -2.43 0.75 -4.43
C GLY A 363 -0.97 0.34 -4.21
N GLY A 364 -0.05 1.22 -4.59
CA GLY A 364 1.39 0.97 -4.51
C GLY A 364 2.21 1.73 -5.56
N GLY A 365 3.28 1.07 -6.02
CA GLY A 365 4.00 1.42 -7.23
C GLY A 365 3.12 1.37 -8.49
N GLY A 366 3.58 2.01 -9.56
CA GLY A 366 2.84 2.18 -10.82
C GLY A 366 3.14 3.55 -11.41
N TYR A 367 4.21 3.63 -12.19
CA TYR A 367 4.82 4.88 -12.64
C TYR A 367 4.42 5.23 -14.07
N ASN A 368 3.70 4.33 -14.76
CA ASN A 368 2.83 4.70 -15.87
C ASN A 368 1.43 5.05 -15.34
N SER A 369 1.13 6.33 -15.15
CA SER A 369 -0.12 6.78 -14.53
C SER A 369 -1.37 6.32 -15.27
N ALA A 370 -1.35 6.24 -16.61
CA ALA A 370 -2.49 5.79 -17.40
C ALA A 370 -2.74 4.29 -17.20
N ASN A 371 -1.68 3.47 -17.18
CA ASN A 371 -1.82 2.04 -16.92
C ASN A 371 -2.19 1.77 -15.45
N ALA A 372 -1.70 2.57 -14.50
CA ALA A 372 -2.15 2.49 -13.12
C ALA A 372 -3.65 2.82 -12.98
N ALA A 373 -4.14 3.85 -13.70
CA ALA A 373 -5.56 4.17 -13.76
C ALA A 373 -6.38 3.02 -14.35
N ARG A 374 -5.98 2.47 -15.51
CA ARG A 374 -6.61 1.27 -16.12
C ARG A 374 -6.69 0.13 -15.11
N ALA A 375 -5.58 -0.16 -14.46
CA ALA A 375 -5.47 -1.26 -13.52
C ALA A 375 -6.41 -1.11 -12.34
N TRP A 376 -6.35 0.03 -11.65
CA TRP A 376 -7.11 0.24 -10.42
C TRP A 376 -8.61 0.48 -10.69
N ALA A 377 -9.00 1.00 -11.85
CA ALA A 377 -10.39 0.99 -12.30
C ALA A 377 -10.91 -0.43 -12.56
N TYR A 378 -10.14 -1.25 -13.30
CA TYR A 378 -10.49 -2.65 -13.51
C TYR A 378 -10.58 -3.43 -12.20
N LEU A 379 -9.61 -3.30 -11.31
CA LEU A 379 -9.59 -3.97 -10.01
C LEU A 379 -10.75 -3.55 -9.09
N ALA A 380 -11.18 -2.28 -9.15
CA ALA A 380 -12.40 -1.84 -8.45
C ALA A 380 -13.64 -2.58 -8.97
N SER A 381 -13.76 -2.80 -10.29
CA SER A 381 -14.85 -3.59 -10.87
C SER A 381 -14.81 -5.08 -10.47
N VAL A 382 -13.61 -5.66 -10.33
CA VAL A 382 -13.40 -7.03 -9.80
C VAL A 382 -13.85 -7.11 -8.35
N ALA A 383 -13.49 -6.12 -7.51
CA ALA A 383 -13.91 -6.05 -6.11
C ALA A 383 -15.43 -6.00 -5.94
N LEU A 384 -16.13 -5.33 -6.86
CA LEU A 384 -17.58 -5.25 -6.92
C LEU A 384 -18.25 -6.55 -7.41
N GLY A 385 -17.48 -7.53 -7.87
CA GLY A 385 -18.00 -8.77 -8.44
C GLY A 385 -18.62 -8.58 -9.82
N ARG A 386 -18.24 -7.52 -10.54
CA ARG A 386 -18.68 -7.22 -11.91
C ARG A 386 -17.50 -6.74 -12.78
N PRO A 387 -16.50 -7.61 -13.03
CA PRO A 387 -15.32 -7.24 -13.78
C PRO A 387 -15.70 -6.63 -15.14
N LEU A 388 -15.15 -5.45 -15.43
CA LEU A 388 -15.28 -4.83 -16.74
C LEU A 388 -14.60 -5.71 -17.80
N PRO A 389 -15.15 -5.84 -19.02
CA PRO A 389 -14.43 -6.42 -20.14
C PRO A 389 -13.11 -5.68 -20.37
N LEU A 390 -12.00 -6.38 -20.62
CA LEU A 390 -10.70 -5.74 -20.85
C LEU A 390 -10.70 -4.86 -22.11
N ASP A 391 -11.50 -5.21 -23.12
CA ASP A 391 -11.70 -4.42 -24.32
C ASP A 391 -12.67 -3.24 -24.14
N SER A 392 -13.11 -2.95 -22.90
CA SER A 392 -13.97 -1.79 -22.63
C SER A 392 -13.30 -0.50 -23.12
N PRO A 393 -14.00 0.33 -23.88
CA PRO A 393 -13.49 1.64 -24.27
C PRO A 393 -13.36 2.51 -23.01
N ILE A 394 -12.31 3.34 -22.99
CA ILE A 394 -12.18 4.40 -21.98
C ILE A 394 -13.36 5.37 -22.16
N PRO A 395 -14.11 5.71 -21.09
CA PRO A 395 -15.25 6.60 -21.19
C PRO A 395 -14.85 7.97 -21.75
N SER A 396 -15.59 8.45 -22.74
CA SER A 396 -15.29 9.69 -23.47
C SER A 396 -15.73 10.97 -22.74
N ASP A 397 -16.38 10.83 -21.60
CA ASP A 397 -16.83 11.90 -20.70
C ASP A 397 -15.77 12.33 -19.68
N LEU A 398 -14.62 11.65 -19.65
CA LEU A 398 -13.42 12.16 -18.97
C LEU A 398 -13.01 13.55 -19.49
N ASP A 399 -12.32 14.30 -18.64
CA ASP A 399 -11.66 15.54 -19.06
C ASP A 399 -10.77 15.28 -20.29
N PRO A 400 -10.78 16.14 -21.33
CA PRO A 400 -10.02 15.90 -22.56
C PRO A 400 -8.51 15.71 -22.36
N GLU A 401 -7.90 16.38 -21.37
CA GLU A 401 -6.48 16.22 -21.07
C GLU A 401 -6.23 14.85 -20.42
N GLN A 402 -7.10 14.45 -19.49
CA GLN A 402 -7.07 13.11 -18.89
C GLN A 402 -7.30 12.01 -19.93
N TYR A 403 -8.31 12.16 -20.78
CA TYR A 403 -8.65 11.19 -21.83
C TYR A 403 -7.48 10.97 -22.80
N ALA A 404 -6.72 12.03 -23.12
CA ALA A 404 -5.56 11.95 -24.01
C ALA A 404 -4.44 11.03 -23.48
N HIS A 405 -4.34 10.82 -22.15
CA HIS A 405 -3.36 9.88 -21.57
C HIS A 405 -3.61 8.42 -21.96
N PHE A 406 -4.81 8.08 -22.42
CA PHE A 406 -5.16 6.70 -22.78
C PHE A 406 -4.95 6.38 -24.27
N ALA A 407 -4.40 7.31 -25.04
CA ALA A 407 -3.96 7.06 -26.40
C ALA A 407 -2.88 5.96 -26.49
N PRO A 408 -2.72 5.28 -27.64
CA PRO A 408 -3.51 5.44 -28.87
C PRO A 408 -4.79 4.60 -28.89
N ASP A 409 -4.90 3.60 -28.01
CA ASP A 409 -5.92 2.55 -28.13
C ASP A 409 -7.25 2.92 -27.48
N PHE A 410 -7.24 3.80 -26.47
CA PHE A 410 -8.42 4.21 -25.70
C PHE A 410 -9.24 3.01 -25.18
N ALA A 411 -8.56 1.91 -24.88
CA ALA A 411 -9.14 0.72 -24.26
C ALA A 411 -8.59 0.53 -22.84
N LEU A 412 -9.33 -0.23 -22.03
CA LEU A 412 -8.95 -0.59 -20.66
C LEU A 412 -7.78 -1.56 -20.61
N ASP A 413 -7.65 -2.45 -21.60
CA ASP A 413 -6.65 -3.52 -21.59
C ASP A 413 -5.19 -3.00 -21.59
N VAL A 414 -4.33 -3.79 -20.97
CA VAL A 414 -2.87 -3.69 -21.09
C VAL A 414 -2.36 -5.11 -21.34
N PRO A 415 -2.21 -5.51 -22.61
CA PRO A 415 -1.84 -6.88 -22.95
C PRO A 415 -0.37 -7.17 -22.67
N GLU A 416 -0.04 -8.45 -22.60
CA GLU A 416 1.33 -8.93 -22.39
C GLU A 416 2.23 -8.50 -23.55
N GLY A 417 3.45 -8.05 -23.24
CA GLY A 417 4.45 -7.63 -24.22
C GLY A 417 5.33 -8.78 -24.70
N ASN A 418 6.37 -8.43 -25.48
CA ASN A 418 7.33 -9.40 -26.02
C ASN A 418 8.59 -9.58 -25.14
N MET A 419 8.55 -9.14 -23.87
CA MET A 419 9.68 -9.31 -22.96
C MET A 419 9.88 -10.80 -22.66
N ARG A 420 11.14 -11.24 -22.66
CA ARG A 420 11.46 -12.65 -22.38
C ARG A 420 11.40 -12.89 -20.88
N ASP A 421 10.62 -13.88 -20.48
CA ASP A 421 10.61 -14.39 -19.12
C ASP A 421 11.90 -15.17 -18.80
N GLN A 422 12.63 -14.74 -17.78
CA GLN A 422 13.88 -15.34 -17.31
C GLN A 422 13.67 -16.34 -16.17
N ASN A 423 12.42 -16.52 -15.71
CA ASN A 423 12.05 -17.52 -14.71
C ASN A 423 12.05 -18.92 -15.34
N THR A 424 13.21 -19.56 -15.28
CA THR A 424 13.41 -20.92 -15.80
C THR A 424 12.65 -21.96 -14.99
N GLU A 425 12.43 -23.14 -15.58
CA GLU A 425 11.86 -24.29 -14.86
C GLU A 425 12.64 -24.62 -13.57
N GLU A 426 13.96 -24.52 -13.61
CA GLU A 426 14.82 -24.81 -12.46
C GLU A 426 14.62 -23.81 -11.32
N THR A 427 14.59 -22.51 -11.65
CA THR A 427 14.40 -21.46 -10.64
C THR A 427 12.99 -21.50 -10.05
N LEU A 428 11.97 -21.72 -10.89
CA LEU A 428 10.58 -21.88 -10.44
C LEU A 428 10.42 -23.11 -9.55
N ALA A 429 10.92 -24.28 -9.95
CA ALA A 429 10.81 -25.50 -9.14
C ALA A 429 11.49 -25.35 -7.77
N LYS A 430 12.59 -24.59 -7.69
CA LYS A 430 13.25 -24.28 -6.42
C LYS A 430 12.36 -23.44 -5.50
N VAL A 431 11.71 -22.40 -6.03
CA VAL A 431 10.76 -21.57 -5.29
C VAL A 431 9.57 -22.39 -4.82
N GLU A 432 8.97 -23.18 -5.72
CA GLU A 432 7.81 -24.02 -5.44
C GLU A 432 8.07 -25.04 -4.32
N LYS A 433 9.25 -25.68 -4.35
CA LYS A 433 9.67 -26.61 -3.31
C LYS A 433 9.81 -25.92 -1.95
N ALA A 434 10.44 -24.75 -1.90
CA ALA A 434 10.58 -23.99 -0.67
C ALA A 434 9.21 -23.61 -0.08
N PHE A 435 8.28 -23.17 -0.93
CA PHE A 435 6.94 -22.78 -0.50
C PHE A 435 6.05 -23.94 -0.07
N GLU A 436 6.27 -25.14 -0.61
CA GLU A 436 5.65 -26.36 -0.08
C GLU A 436 6.08 -26.62 1.38
N GLU A 437 7.37 -26.48 1.69
CA GLU A 437 7.89 -26.61 3.05
C GLU A 437 7.34 -25.50 3.97
N TYR A 438 7.33 -24.25 3.51
CA TYR A 438 6.83 -23.11 4.30
C TYR A 438 5.34 -23.23 4.61
N ALA A 439 4.53 -23.64 3.63
CA ALA A 439 3.11 -23.88 3.84
C ALA A 439 2.85 -25.02 4.85
N GLY A 440 3.67 -26.08 4.82
CA GLY A 440 3.63 -27.16 5.82
C GLY A 440 3.88 -26.66 7.23
N VAL A 441 4.91 -25.83 7.44
CA VAL A 441 5.24 -25.23 8.75
C VAL A 441 4.09 -24.36 9.27
N LEU A 442 3.49 -23.55 8.40
CA LEU A 442 2.35 -22.69 8.76
C LEU A 442 1.12 -23.53 9.13
N HIS A 443 0.80 -24.53 8.33
CA HIS A 443 -0.33 -25.43 8.56
C HIS A 443 -0.17 -26.15 9.90
N GLU A 444 0.96 -26.77 10.18
CA GLU A 444 1.21 -27.46 11.46
C GLU A 444 1.05 -26.52 12.66
N ARG A 445 1.55 -25.28 12.55
CA ARG A 445 1.47 -24.30 13.63
C ARG A 445 0.04 -23.89 13.92
N TRP A 446 -0.76 -23.63 12.89
CA TRP A 446 -2.10 -23.06 13.04
C TRP A 446 -3.21 -24.10 13.12
N ALA A 447 -3.03 -25.31 12.58
CA ALA A 447 -3.90 -26.46 12.81
C ALA A 447 -3.90 -26.87 14.30
N LYS A 448 -2.71 -27.07 14.90
CA LYS A 448 -2.59 -27.43 16.34
C LYS A 448 -3.25 -26.40 17.25
N LYS A 449 -3.13 -25.09 16.94
CA LYS A 449 -3.79 -24.03 17.72
C LYS A 449 -5.32 -24.06 17.60
N ARG A 450 -5.89 -24.58 16.51
CA ARG A 450 -7.34 -24.76 16.35
C ARG A 450 -7.85 -25.90 17.20
N GLU A 451 -7.15 -27.03 17.20
CA GLU A 451 -7.49 -28.21 18.01
C GLU A 451 -7.47 -27.90 19.51
N ILE A 452 -6.44 -27.21 19.99
CA ILE A 452 -6.35 -26.73 21.38
C ILE A 452 -7.52 -25.81 21.74
N LYS A 453 -7.92 -24.90 20.83
CA LYS A 453 -9.03 -23.97 21.06
C LYS A 453 -10.40 -24.65 21.05
N GLN A 454 -10.51 -25.81 20.40
CA GLN A 454 -11.73 -26.62 20.35
C GLN A 454 -11.81 -27.69 21.47
N GLY A 455 -10.81 -27.76 22.35
CA GLY A 455 -10.82 -28.65 23.51
C GLY A 455 -10.61 -30.12 23.19
N VAL A 456 -10.06 -30.44 22.02
CA VAL A 456 -9.65 -31.81 21.66
C VAL A 456 -8.25 -32.05 22.21
N PRO A 457 -8.04 -32.95 23.19
CA PRO A 457 -6.69 -33.26 23.68
C PRO A 457 -5.92 -34.01 22.58
N SER A 458 -4.64 -33.65 22.45
CA SER A 458 -3.66 -34.28 21.54
C SER A 458 -3.52 -35.78 21.73
#